data_AF-A0A024WKV3-F1
#
_entry.id   AF-A0A024WKV3-F1
#
_cell.length_a   1.000
_cell.length_b   1.000
_cell.length_c   1.000
_cell.angle_alpha   90.00
_cell.angle_beta   90.00
_cell.angle_gamma   90.00
#
_symmetry.space_group_name_H-M   'P 1'
#
loop_
_entity.id
_entity.type
_entity.pdbx_description
1 polymer ?
#
loop_
_entity_poly.entity_id
_entity_poly.type
_entity_poly.pdbx_seq_one_letter_code
_entity_poly.pdbx_strand_id
1 'polypeptide(L)'
;MMPQIQVDKGAIKHVLRGSNIMCPGVTSPGGKLDDVEANTVVQIRAEDKEFPCAVGITTMSSKEIIEINKDMCIENIHYLNDGLWNFKIET
;
A
#
# COMPACT_ATOMS: atom_id res chain seq x y z
N MET A 1 1.31 -10.64 -12.95
CA MET A 1 0.29 -10.09 -12.02
C MET A 1 1.04 -9.20 -11.02
N MET A 2 0.47 -8.08 -10.58
CA MET A 2 1.17 -7.08 -9.75
C MET A 2 1.41 -7.60 -8.32
N PRO A 3 2.61 -7.43 -7.73
CA PRO A 3 2.89 -7.88 -6.36
C PRO A 3 1.99 -7.19 -5.34
N GLN A 4 1.60 -7.91 -4.30
CA GLN A 4 0.66 -7.42 -3.28
C GLN A 4 1.36 -7.09 -1.97
N ILE A 5 0.94 -5.98 -1.38
CA ILE A 5 1.26 -5.63 0.00
C ILE A 5 -0.05 -5.46 0.77
N GLN A 6 -0.20 -6.16 1.89
CA GLN A 6 -1.36 -6.05 2.77
C GLN A 6 -1.01 -5.14 3.95
N VAL A 7 -1.87 -4.15 4.20
CA VAL A 7 -1.82 -3.30 5.39
C VAL A 7 -2.80 -3.80 6.46
N ASP A 8 -2.47 -3.57 7.71
CA ASP A 8 -3.39 -3.85 8.83
C ASP A 8 -4.62 -2.93 8.86
N LYS A 9 -5.58 -3.32 9.69
CA LYS A 9 -6.83 -2.57 9.92
C LYS A 9 -6.62 -1.10 10.33
N GLY A 10 -5.57 -0.78 11.08
CA GLY A 10 -5.29 0.58 11.54
C GLY A 10 -4.89 1.50 10.40
N ALA A 11 -4.11 0.99 9.45
CA ALA A 11 -3.61 1.75 8.31
C ALA A 11 -4.67 2.02 7.22
N ILE A 12 -5.71 1.18 7.08
CA ILE A 12 -6.72 1.27 5.99
C ILE A 12 -7.27 2.69 5.84
N LYS A 13 -7.70 3.30 6.96
CA LYS A 13 -8.33 4.64 6.95
C LYS A 13 -7.38 5.72 6.42
N HIS A 14 -6.08 5.56 6.64
CA HIS A 14 -5.06 6.51 6.20
C HIS A 14 -4.73 6.33 4.73
N VAL A 15 -4.64 5.07 4.26
CA VAL A 15 -4.45 4.75 2.83
C VAL A 15 -5.58 5.33 1.98
N LEU A 16 -6.83 5.16 2.42
CA LEU A 16 -8.02 5.69 1.74
C LEU A 16 -8.14 7.23 1.80
N ARG A 17 -7.20 7.90 2.47
CA ARG A 17 -7.08 9.37 2.52
C ARG A 17 -5.82 9.87 1.80
N GLY A 18 -5.15 9.01 1.04
CA GLY A 18 -3.94 9.36 0.29
C GLY A 18 -2.68 9.45 1.13
N SER A 19 -2.67 8.94 2.37
CA SER A 19 -1.43 8.87 3.15
C SER A 19 -0.51 7.80 2.58
N ASN A 20 0.80 8.04 2.66
CA ASN A 20 1.82 7.04 2.39
C ASN A 20 1.80 5.94 3.45
N ILE A 21 2.33 4.77 3.11
CA ILE A 21 2.33 3.60 3.98
C ILE A 21 3.65 3.52 4.73
N MET A 22 3.54 3.37 6.04
CA MET A 22 4.68 3.25 6.95
C MET A 22 4.99 1.77 7.22
N CYS A 23 6.27 1.43 7.42
CA CYS A 23 6.70 0.04 7.66
C CYS A 23 5.87 -0.69 8.74
N PRO A 24 5.56 -0.08 9.92
CA PRO A 24 4.77 -0.76 10.95
C PRO A 24 3.39 -1.22 10.50
N GLY A 25 2.79 -0.55 9.49
CA GLY A 25 1.46 -0.91 8.99
C GLY A 25 1.43 -2.15 8.10
N VAL A 26 2.60 -2.63 7.66
CA VAL A 26 2.76 -3.80 6.78
C VAL A 26 3.56 -4.94 7.43
N THR A 27 4.25 -4.66 8.53
CA THR A 27 5.01 -5.64 9.35
C THR A 27 4.24 -6.11 10.59
N SER A 28 3.07 -5.53 10.87
CA SER A 28 2.20 -5.96 11.96
C SER A 28 1.58 -7.34 11.69
N PRO A 29 0.94 -8.01 12.67
CA PRO A 29 0.36 -9.35 12.47
C PRO A 29 -0.70 -9.44 11.34
N GLY A 30 -1.33 -8.31 11.01
CA GLY A 30 -2.28 -8.20 9.89
C GLY A 30 -1.63 -7.80 8.56
N GLY A 31 -0.34 -7.45 8.57
CA GLY A 31 0.43 -7.08 7.40
C GLY A 31 0.99 -8.30 6.65
N LYS A 32 1.11 -8.18 5.33
CA LYS A 32 1.75 -9.20 4.47
C LYS A 32 2.53 -8.51 3.36
N LEU A 33 3.74 -8.98 3.10
CA LEU A 33 4.62 -8.44 2.07
C LEU A 33 4.99 -9.56 1.10
N ASP A 34 4.69 -9.37 -0.18
CA ASP A 34 5.36 -10.13 -1.24
C ASP A 34 6.84 -9.70 -1.31
N ASP A 35 7.73 -10.57 -1.79
CA ASP A 35 9.15 -10.23 -1.95
C ASP A 35 9.34 -9.32 -3.16
N VAL A 36 9.71 -8.06 -2.92
CA VAL A 36 9.91 -7.03 -3.94
C VAL A 36 11.11 -6.14 -3.61
N GLU A 37 11.73 -5.61 -4.66
CA GLU A 37 12.80 -4.62 -4.56
C GLU A 37 12.23 -3.20 -4.39
N ALA A 38 13.09 -2.25 -4.01
CA ALA A 38 12.74 -0.83 -4.02
C ALA A 38 12.34 -0.34 -5.43
N ASN A 39 11.51 0.69 -5.50
CA ASN A 39 10.94 1.26 -6.73
C ASN A 39 10.06 0.28 -7.55
N THR A 40 9.42 -0.67 -6.87
CA THR A 40 8.48 -1.61 -7.49
C THR A 40 7.04 -1.12 -7.34
N VAL A 41 6.27 -1.17 -8.43
CA VAL A 41 4.83 -0.88 -8.39
C VAL A 41 4.08 -2.05 -7.75
N VAL A 42 3.27 -1.75 -6.74
CA VAL A 42 2.55 -2.75 -5.93
C VAL A 42 1.07 -2.40 -5.76
N GLN A 43 0.24 -3.44 -5.61
CA GLN A 43 -1.15 -3.29 -5.15
C GLN A 43 -1.18 -3.29 -3.62
N ILE A 44 -1.92 -2.34 -3.03
CA ILE A 44 -2.15 -2.29 -1.59
C ILE A 44 -3.51 -2.91 -1.28
N ARG A 45 -3.51 -3.89 -0.40
CA ARG A 45 -4.69 -4.60 0.10
C ARG A 45 -4.92 -4.29 1.57
N ALA A 46 -6.18 -4.25 1.95
CA ALA A 46 -6.57 -4.19 3.35
C ALA A 46 -6.73 -5.59 3.92
N GLU A 47 -6.35 -5.78 5.18
CA GLU A 47 -6.69 -6.97 5.96
C GLU A 47 -8.19 -7.30 5.83
N ASP A 48 -8.52 -8.56 5.57
CA ASP A 48 -9.88 -9.08 5.37
C ASP A 48 -10.65 -8.46 4.17
N LYS A 49 -9.95 -7.92 3.16
CA LYS A 49 -10.59 -7.43 1.92
C LYS A 49 -10.08 -8.16 0.67
N GLU A 50 -11.03 -8.48 -0.20
CA GLU A 50 -10.76 -9.20 -1.45
C GLU A 50 -10.18 -8.32 -2.56
N PHE A 51 -10.48 -7.03 -2.57
CA PHE A 51 -10.01 -6.11 -3.62
C PHE A 51 -8.94 -5.14 -3.08
N PRO A 52 -7.97 -4.74 -3.92
CA PRO A 52 -7.02 -3.69 -3.58
C PRO A 52 -7.74 -2.36 -3.32
N CYS A 53 -7.20 -1.58 -2.39
CA CYS A 53 -7.70 -0.26 -2.03
C CYS A 53 -6.81 0.88 -2.50
N ALA A 54 -5.57 0.59 -2.91
CA ALA A 54 -4.64 1.56 -3.47
C ALA A 54 -3.57 0.90 -4.34
N VAL A 55 -2.82 1.72 -5.08
CA VAL A 55 -1.62 1.39 -5.86
C VAL A 55 -0.51 2.33 -5.41
N GLY A 56 0.69 1.78 -5.26
CA GLY A 56 1.82 2.54 -4.76
C GLY A 56 3.16 2.03 -5.30
N ILE A 57 4.22 2.75 -4.94
CA ILE A 57 5.60 2.41 -5.32
C ILE A 57 6.40 2.20 -4.03
N THR A 58 7.09 1.08 -3.94
CA THR A 58 7.97 0.81 -2.78
C THR A 58 9.15 1.77 -2.76
N THR A 59 9.51 2.29 -1.59
CA THR A 59 10.70 3.13 -1.40
C THR A 59 11.92 2.33 -0.94
N MET A 60 11.70 1.10 -0.49
CA MET A 60 12.70 0.15 0.04
C MET A 60 12.24 -1.28 -0.29
N SER A 61 13.17 -2.23 -0.25
CA SER A 61 12.88 -3.66 -0.51
C SER A 61 12.08 -4.30 0.64
N SER A 62 11.36 -5.39 0.38
CA SER A 62 10.59 -6.11 1.41
C SER A 62 11.43 -6.54 2.61
N LYS A 63 12.71 -6.89 2.37
CA LYS A 63 13.67 -7.24 3.43
C LYS A 63 13.97 -6.03 4.32
N GLU A 64 14.25 -4.89 3.71
CA GLU A 64 14.50 -3.63 4.43
C GLU A 64 13.27 -3.17 5.20
N ILE A 65 12.06 -3.32 4.65
CA ILE A 65 10.80 -2.98 5.33
C ILE A 65 10.69 -3.74 6.66
N ILE A 66 10.97 -5.04 6.63
CA ILE A 66 10.90 -5.92 7.80
C ILE A 66 12.01 -5.58 8.80
N GLU A 67 13.24 -5.35 8.32
CA GLU A 67 14.40 -5.10 9.18
C GLU A 67 14.36 -3.73 9.86
N ILE A 68 14.06 -2.67 9.09
CA ILE A 68 14.01 -1.29 9.59
C ILE A 68 12.78 -1.08 10.45
N ASN A 69 11.62 -1.60 10.01
CA ASN A 69 10.33 -1.49 10.68
C ASN A 69 9.99 -0.05 11.16
N LYS A 70 10.46 0.94 10.41
CA LYS A 70 10.32 2.37 10.69
C LYS A 70 10.30 3.11 9.37
N ASP A 71 9.76 4.32 9.38
CA ASP A 71 9.68 5.22 8.22
C ASP A 71 8.71 4.74 7.13
N MET A 72 8.66 5.49 6.04
CA MET A 72 7.75 5.28 4.92
C MET A 72 8.31 4.21 3.97
N CYS A 73 7.53 3.14 3.73
CA CYS A 73 7.93 2.04 2.85
C CYS A 73 7.27 2.06 1.47
N ILE A 74 6.12 2.71 1.33
CA ILE A 74 5.40 2.78 0.06
C ILE A 74 4.82 4.18 -0.10
N GLU A 75 5.14 4.81 -1.22
CA GLU A 75 4.49 6.02 -1.69
C GLU A 75 3.13 5.66 -2.30
N ASN A 76 2.07 6.30 -1.82
CA ASN A 76 0.72 6.05 -2.29
C ASN A 76 0.43 6.92 -3.53
N ILE A 77 0.17 6.28 -4.67
CA ILE A 77 0.01 6.96 -5.96
C ILE A 77 -1.45 7.13 -6.35
N HIS A 78 -2.26 6.09 -6.12
CA HIS A 78 -3.68 6.09 -6.44
C HIS A 78 -4.44 5.29 -5.41
N TYR A 79 -5.57 5.80 -4.93
CA TYR A 79 -6.38 5.13 -3.92
C TYR A 79 -7.87 5.22 -4.21
N LEU A 80 -8.62 4.30 -3.62
CA LEU A 80 -10.06 4.23 -3.78
C LEU A 80 -10.74 5.53 -3.36
N ASN A 81 -11.62 6.06 -4.21
CA ASN A 81 -12.31 7.34 -4.06
C ASN A 81 -11.42 8.60 -4.12
N ASP A 82 -10.21 8.51 -4.68
CA ASP A 82 -9.45 9.71 -5.02
C ASP A 82 -10.02 10.43 -6.27
N GLY A 83 -9.33 11.46 -6.73
CA GLY A 83 -9.75 12.24 -7.89
C GLY A 83 -9.82 11.41 -9.18
N LEU A 84 -8.86 10.51 -9.41
CA LEU A 84 -8.84 9.65 -10.60
C LEU A 84 -9.93 8.58 -10.54
N TRP A 85 -10.20 8.03 -9.35
CA TRP A 85 -11.27 7.07 -9.14
C TRP A 85 -12.65 7.67 -9.45
N ASN A 86 -12.89 8.90 -9.00
CA ASN A 86 -14.16 9.59 -9.22
C ASN A 86 -14.22 10.31 -10.55
N PHE A 87 -13.11 10.33 -11.31
CA PHE A 87 -13.06 10.98 -12.60
C PHE A 87 -13.98 10.24 -13.58
N LYS A 88 -14.97 10.96 -14.09
CA LYS A 88 -15.84 10.47 -15.17
C LYS A 88 -15.43 11.20 -16.44
N ILE A 89 -15.18 10.43 -17.49
CA ILE A 89 -15.00 11.01 -18.82
C ILE A 89 -16.35 11.59 -19.21
N GLU A 90 -16.42 12.91 -19.34
CA GLU A 90 -17.56 13.56 -19.99
C GLU A 90 -17.49 13.22 -21.48
N THR A 91 -18.38 12.33 -21.90
CA THR A 91 -18.68 12.04 -23.32
C THR A 91 -19.83 12.88 -23.81
#